data_AF-A0A559LYB3-F1
#
_entry.id   AF-A0A559LYB3-F1
#
_cell.length_a   1.000
_cell.length_b   1.000
_cell.length_c   1.000
_cell.angle_alpha   90.00
_cell.angle_beta   90.00
_cell.angle_gamma   90.00
#
_symmetry.space_group_name_H-M   'P 1'
#
loop_
_entity.id
_entity.type
_entity.pdbx_description
1 polymer ?
#
loop_
_entity_poly.entity_id
_entity_poly.type
_entity_poly.pdbx_seq_one_letter_code
_entity_poly.pdbx_strand_id
1 'polypeptide(L)'
;YSKTLSQQALASLKTPPKDSSLIPPSTPKGPSPLVKISPITTSSHPAYGQSGLFAASDLKPGQFILQYLGMMHASPTPNTNTNTNSDSADSEGAHDDDPHAHSDYDLSLDRELGIAIDADKMGNEA
;
A
#
# COMPACT_ATOMS: atom_id res chain seq x y z
N TYR A 1 1.27 -12.14 4.74
CA TYR A 1 -0.07 -11.52 4.79
C TYR A 1 -0.69 -11.78 6.16
N SER A 2 -1.56 -10.88 6.63
CA SER A 2 -2.21 -10.93 7.94
C SER A 2 -3.24 -12.07 8.04
N LYS A 3 -3.54 -12.50 9.28
CA LYS A 3 -4.61 -13.46 9.56
C LYS A 3 -6.02 -12.88 9.39
N THR A 4 -6.14 -11.57 9.20
CA THR A 4 -7.43 -10.88 9.01
C THR A 4 -8.03 -11.06 7.62
N LEU A 5 -7.26 -11.58 6.65
CA LEU A 5 -7.75 -11.79 5.28
C LEU A 5 -8.84 -12.88 5.24
N SER A 6 -10.00 -12.53 4.68
CA SER A 6 -11.09 -13.47 4.42
C SER A 6 -10.76 -14.45 3.28
N GLN A 7 -11.51 -15.56 3.18
CA GLN A 7 -11.36 -16.49 2.05
C GLN A 7 -11.68 -15.83 0.70
N GLN A 8 -12.63 -14.89 0.68
CA GLN A 8 -12.98 -14.12 -0.51
C GLN A 8 -11.83 -13.20 -0.93
N ALA A 9 -11.19 -12.51 0.03
CA ALA A 9 -10.01 -11.70 -0.24
C ALA A 9 -8.84 -12.53 -0.78
N LEU A 10 -8.59 -13.70 -0.18
CA LEU A 10 -7.57 -14.63 -0.65
C LEU A 10 -7.87 -15.18 -2.05
N ALA A 11 -9.14 -15.42 -2.37
CA ALA A 11 -9.54 -15.85 -3.71
C ALA A 11 -9.25 -14.75 -4.74
N SER A 12 -9.67 -13.51 -4.45
CA SER A 12 -9.41 -12.33 -5.30
C SER A 12 -7.91 -12.15 -5.58
N LEU A 13 -7.07 -12.21 -4.54
CA LEU A 13 -5.62 -12.07 -4.65
C LEU A 13 -4.94 -13.17 -5.48
N LYS A 14 -5.55 -14.36 -5.56
CA LYS A 14 -5.00 -15.51 -6.32
C LYS A 14 -5.50 -15.56 -7.76
N THR A 15 -6.52 -14.77 -8.09
CA THR A 15 -7.10 -14.73 -9.42
C THR A 15 -6.63 -13.47 -10.16
N PRO A 16 -5.69 -13.59 -11.11
CA PRO A 16 -5.29 -12.44 -11.91
C PRO A 16 -6.47 -11.92 -12.75
N PRO A 17 -6.69 -10.60 -12.82
CA PRO A 17 -7.66 -10.00 -13.73
C PRO A 17 -7.32 -10.31 -15.19
N LYS A 18 -8.35 -10.42 -16.04
CA LYS A 18 -8.17 -10.78 -17.47
C LYS A 18 -7.26 -9.82 -18.24
N ASP A 19 -7.23 -8.55 -17.83
CA ASP A 19 -6.46 -7.49 -18.46
C ASP A 19 -5.17 -7.13 -17.69
N SER A 20 -4.68 -8.01 -16.81
CA SER A 20 -3.46 -7.72 -16.04
C SER A 20 -2.26 -7.62 -16.98
N SER A 21 -1.56 -6.47 -16.94
CA SER A 21 -0.26 -6.32 -17.59
C SER A 21 0.74 -7.30 -17.01
N LEU A 22 1.54 -7.95 -17.86
CA LEU A 22 2.62 -8.83 -17.42
C LEU A 22 3.70 -8.00 -16.72
N ILE A 23 3.68 -8.00 -15.39
CA ILE A 23 4.81 -7.53 -14.59
C ILE A 23 5.94 -8.54 -14.79
N PRO A 24 7.20 -8.10 -15.03
CA PRO A 24 8.31 -9.02 -15.15
C PRO A 24 8.34 -9.98 -13.95
N PRO A 25 8.35 -11.31 -14.17
CA PRO A 25 8.23 -12.29 -13.08
C PRO A 25 9.44 -12.29 -12.13
N SER A 26 10.51 -11.59 -12.50
CA SER A 26 11.71 -11.42 -11.67
C SER A 26 11.73 -10.01 -11.09
N THR A 27 11.18 -9.85 -9.90
CA THR A 27 11.63 -8.80 -8.99
C THR A 27 12.97 -9.24 -8.42
N PRO A 28 14.09 -8.52 -8.65
CA PRO A 28 15.37 -8.86 -8.08
C PRO A 28 15.25 -9.02 -6.56
N LYS A 29 15.90 -10.05 -6.00
CA LYS A 29 16.00 -10.17 -4.54
C LYS A 29 17.03 -9.14 -4.06
N GLY A 30 16.60 -8.26 -3.16
CA GLY A 30 17.45 -7.21 -2.60
C GLY A 30 17.16 -5.84 -3.22
N PRO A 31 18.01 -4.85 -2.94
CA PRO A 31 17.74 -3.47 -3.33
C PRO A 31 17.64 -3.29 -4.85
N SER A 32 16.74 -2.43 -5.28
CA SER A 32 16.58 -2.11 -6.70
C SER A 32 17.75 -1.25 -7.18
N PRO A 33 18.45 -1.64 -8.28
CA PRO A 33 19.55 -0.84 -8.83
C PRO A 33 19.06 0.43 -9.55
N LEU A 34 17.73 0.55 -9.76
CA LEU A 34 17.13 1.68 -10.48
C LEU A 34 16.86 2.88 -9.58
N VAL A 35 16.89 2.69 -8.26
CA VAL A 35 16.56 3.71 -7.29
C VAL A 35 17.58 3.76 -6.16
N LYS A 36 17.59 4.86 -5.43
CA LYS A 36 18.38 5.05 -4.22
C LYS A 36 17.58 5.89 -3.24
N ILE A 37 17.69 5.57 -1.96
CA ILE A 37 17.20 6.42 -0.90
C ILE A 37 18.25 7.50 -0.64
N SER A 38 17.85 8.77 -0.58
CA SER A 38 18.78 9.88 -0.31
C SER A 38 18.14 10.91 0.62
N PRO A 39 18.90 11.49 1.58
CA PRO A 39 18.40 12.57 2.43
C PRO A 39 18.03 13.80 1.61
N ILE A 40 16.96 14.48 2.02
CA ILE A 40 16.49 15.73 1.42
C ILE A 40 17.05 16.89 2.25
N THR A 41 18.11 17.53 1.75
CA THR A 41 18.85 18.57 2.47
C THR A 41 18.57 19.99 1.97
N THR A 42 17.74 20.15 0.95
CA THR A 42 17.35 21.47 0.45
C THR A 42 16.27 22.06 1.35
N SER A 43 16.57 23.18 2.01
CA SER A 43 15.67 23.80 3.00
C SER A 43 14.35 24.33 2.41
N SER A 44 14.29 24.61 1.11
CA SER A 44 13.06 25.01 0.43
C SER A 44 12.18 23.82 0.02
N HIS A 45 12.65 22.58 0.19
CA HIS A 45 11.89 21.40 -0.17
C HIS A 45 10.87 21.07 0.96
N PRO A 46 9.59 20.76 0.65
CA PRO A 46 8.58 20.46 1.67
C PRO A 46 8.98 19.32 2.61
N ALA A 47 9.72 18.33 2.11
CA ALA A 47 10.24 17.20 2.87
C ALA A 47 11.68 17.40 3.39
N TYR A 48 12.12 18.63 3.65
CA TYR A 48 13.45 18.91 4.21
C TYR A 48 13.68 18.13 5.52
N GLY A 49 14.82 17.45 5.62
CA GLY A 49 15.19 16.61 6.77
C GLY A 49 14.70 15.16 6.69
N GLN A 50 13.85 14.82 5.73
CA GLN A 50 13.40 13.44 5.48
C GLN A 50 14.30 12.74 4.45
N SER A 51 13.98 11.48 4.13
CA SER A 51 14.58 10.75 3.01
C SER A 51 13.59 10.65 1.86
N GLY A 52 14.09 10.71 0.62
CA GLY A 52 13.30 10.50 -0.60
C GLY A 52 13.84 9.35 -1.44
N LEU A 53 12.97 8.78 -2.27
CA LEU A 53 13.34 7.81 -3.30
C LEU A 53 13.71 8.53 -4.59
N PHE A 54 14.95 8.35 -5.05
CA PHE A 54 15.48 8.99 -6.26
C PHE A 54 15.85 7.94 -7.29
N ALA A 55 15.73 8.27 -8.58
CA ALA A 55 16.28 7.45 -9.64
C ALA A 55 17.82 7.37 -9.50
N ALA A 56 18.37 6.17 -9.61
CA ALA A 56 19.82 5.93 -9.66
C ALA A 56 20.36 5.88 -11.11
N SER A 57 19.47 5.75 -12.09
CA SER A 57 19.77 5.82 -13.53
C SER A 57 18.54 6.33 -14.30
N ASP A 58 18.71 6.64 -15.59
CA ASP A 58 17.62 7.10 -16.44
C ASP A 58 16.52 6.03 -16.59
N LEU A 59 15.28 6.43 -16.33
CA LEU A 59 14.10 5.57 -16.42
C LEU A 59 13.36 5.86 -17.72
N LYS A 60 13.13 4.82 -18.54
CA LYS A 60 12.34 4.96 -19.76
C LYS A 60 10.84 5.07 -19.41
N PRO A 61 10.05 5.81 -20.21
CA PRO A 61 8.59 5.77 -20.08
C PRO A 61 8.06 4.33 -20.15
N GLY A 62 7.17 3.97 -19.22
CA GLY A 62 6.60 2.62 -19.12
C GLY A 62 7.55 1.55 -18.54
N GLN A 63 8.76 1.92 -18.12
CA GLN A 63 9.65 1.00 -17.43
C GLN A 63 9.14 0.72 -16.01
N PHE A 64 9.05 -0.58 -15.67
CA PHE A 64 8.80 -1.00 -14.30
C PHE A 64 9.98 -0.60 -13.40
N ILE A 65 9.69 0.07 -12.28
CA ILE A 65 10.71 0.61 -11.37
C ILE A 65 10.92 -0.33 -10.17
N LEU A 66 9.90 -0.44 -9.32
CA LEU A 66 9.88 -1.33 -8.16
C LEU A 66 8.43 -1.63 -7.76
N GLN A 67 8.23 -2.79 -7.12
CA GLN A 67 6.96 -3.14 -6.48
C GLN A 67 6.87 -2.44 -5.12
N TYR A 68 5.68 -1.99 -4.74
CA TYR A 68 5.40 -1.63 -3.35
C TYR A 68 5.17 -2.90 -2.53
N LEU A 69 6.07 -3.20 -1.59
CA LEU A 69 6.01 -4.41 -0.78
C LEU A 69 5.70 -4.06 0.67
N GLY A 70 4.86 -4.88 1.31
CA GLY A 70 4.54 -4.76 2.72
C GLY A 70 3.69 -5.91 3.24
N MET A 71 3.11 -5.72 4.42
CA MET A 71 2.15 -6.66 5.00
C MET A 71 0.79 -6.48 4.34
N MET A 72 0.35 -7.46 3.56
CA MET A 72 -1.04 -7.46 3.08
C MET A 72 -2.01 -7.73 4.23
N HIS A 73 -3.07 -6.94 4.32
CA HIS A 73 -4.12 -7.05 5.34
C HIS A 73 -5.51 -6.79 4.76
N ALA A 74 -6.54 -7.09 5.56
CA ALA A 74 -7.90 -6.66 5.30
C ALA A 74 -8.31 -5.67 6.39
N SER A 75 -8.72 -4.47 5.98
CA SER A 75 -9.38 -3.49 6.84
C SER A 75 -10.82 -3.91 7.11
N PRO A 76 -11.34 -3.66 8.32
CA PRO A 76 -12.75 -3.81 8.60
C PRO A 76 -13.54 -2.83 7.72
N THR A 77 -14.37 -3.35 6.82
CA THR A 77 -15.25 -2.51 6.00
C THR A 77 -16.24 -1.75 6.88
N PRO A 78 -16.52 -0.46 6.62
CA PRO A 78 -17.56 0.29 7.35
C PRO A 78 -19.00 -0.21 7.06
N ASN A 79 -19.17 -1.26 6.25
CA ASN A 79 -20.46 -1.87 5.93
C ASN A 79 -20.61 -3.29 6.51
N THR A 80 -20.11 -3.53 7.71
CA THR A 80 -20.70 -4.61 8.49
C THR A 80 -21.93 -4.02 9.16
N ASN A 81 -23.12 -4.30 8.62
CA ASN A 81 -24.42 -4.00 9.23
C ASN A 81 -24.45 -4.44 10.70
N THR A 82 -23.95 -3.60 11.60
CA THR A 82 -24.47 -3.55 12.96
C THR A 82 -25.77 -2.81 12.83
N ASN A 83 -26.89 -3.51 13.04
CA ASN A 83 -28.20 -2.89 13.27
C ASN A 83 -28.08 -1.96 14.48
N THR A 84 -27.61 -0.75 14.27
CA THR A 84 -27.63 0.35 15.20
C THR A 84 -28.23 1.51 14.45
N ASN A 85 -29.51 1.75 14.69
CA ASN A 85 -30.16 3.00 14.35
C ASN A 85 -29.37 4.13 15.02
N SER A 86 -28.44 4.75 14.29
CA SER A 86 -27.83 6.00 14.69
C SER A 86 -27.82 6.92 13.47
N ASP A 87 -28.83 7.78 13.44
CA ASP A 87 -28.81 9.02 12.69
C ASP A 87 -27.59 9.84 13.09
N SER A 88 -26.57 9.85 12.25
CA SER A 88 -25.54 10.89 12.26
C SER A 88 -24.81 10.88 10.93
N ALA A 89 -25.22 11.81 10.07
CA ALA A 89 -24.42 12.31 8.97
C ALA A 89 -23.05 12.77 9.50
N ASP A 90 -22.02 12.61 8.66
CA ASP A 90 -20.61 12.91 8.92
C ASP A 90 -19.86 11.86 9.77
N SER A 91 -19.48 10.74 9.12
CA SER A 91 -18.43 9.85 9.63
C SER A 91 -17.23 9.86 8.68
N GLU A 92 -16.47 10.96 8.71
CA GLU A 92 -15.05 10.98 8.27
C GLU A 92 -14.13 10.68 9.46
N GLY A 93 -14.52 9.74 10.32
CA GLY A 93 -13.75 9.31 11.47
C GLY A 93 -13.09 7.97 11.18
N ALA A 94 -11.76 7.91 11.27
CA ALA A 94 -11.01 6.67 11.35
C ALA A 94 -11.74 5.66 12.25
N HIS A 95 -12.00 4.46 11.72
CA HIS A 95 -12.47 3.35 12.53
C HIS A 95 -11.32 3.05 13.52
N ASP A 96 -11.43 3.51 14.77
CA ASP A 96 -10.39 3.41 15.81
C ASP A 96 -9.99 1.94 16.12
N ASP A 97 -10.74 0.98 15.56
CA ASP A 97 -10.48 -0.46 15.62
C ASP A 97 -9.61 -1.01 14.47
N ASP A 98 -9.33 -0.24 13.41
CA ASP A 98 -8.42 -0.67 12.34
C ASP A 98 -6.96 -0.49 12.79
N PRO A 99 -6.19 -1.58 13.00
CA PRO A 99 -4.79 -1.49 13.43
C PRO A 99 -3.89 -0.75 12.43
N HIS A 100 -4.37 -0.48 11.21
CA HIS A 100 -3.65 0.23 10.15
C HIS A 100 -4.12 1.67 9.92
N ALA A 101 -5.12 2.16 10.69
CA ALA A 101 -5.71 3.49 10.50
C ALA A 101 -4.74 4.67 10.60
N HIS A 102 -3.61 4.49 11.29
CA HIS A 102 -2.60 5.53 11.49
C HIS A 102 -1.33 5.32 10.64
N SER A 103 -1.30 4.31 9.77
CA SER A 103 -0.15 4.07 8.91
C SER A 103 -0.18 5.01 7.69
N ASP A 104 0.83 5.85 7.57
CA ASP A 104 1.08 6.65 6.36
C ASP A 104 1.54 5.77 5.16
N TYR A 105 1.78 4.48 5.41
CA TYR A 105 2.30 3.50 4.46
C TYR A 105 1.26 2.43 4.09
N ASP A 106 -0.03 2.71 4.31
CA ASP A 106 -1.12 1.81 3.94
C ASP A 106 -1.69 2.14 2.55
N LEU A 107 -1.51 1.22 1.59
CA LEU A 107 -2.00 1.34 0.23
C LEU A 107 -3.14 0.36 -0.04
N SER A 108 -4.34 0.89 -0.27
CA SER A 108 -5.52 0.12 -0.67
C SER A 108 -5.34 -0.50 -2.07
N LEU A 109 -5.51 -1.82 -2.15
CA LEU A 109 -5.53 -2.58 -3.41
C LEU A 109 -6.96 -2.79 -3.93
N ASP A 110 -7.88 -3.11 -3.02
CA ASP A 110 -9.29 -3.35 -3.31
C ASP A 110 -10.12 -2.74 -2.19
N ARG A 111 -10.78 -1.62 -2.48
CA ARG A 111 -11.59 -0.89 -1.49
C ARG A 111 -12.87 -1.63 -1.12
N GLU A 112 -13.42 -2.43 -2.03
CA GLU A 112 -14.67 -3.15 -1.79
C GLU A 112 -14.45 -4.35 -0.87
N LEU A 113 -13.34 -5.05 -1.07
CA LEU A 113 -12.93 -6.17 -0.22
C LEU A 113 -12.10 -5.74 0.99
N GLY A 114 -11.79 -4.45 1.13
CA GLY A 114 -10.96 -3.90 2.19
C GLY A 114 -9.51 -4.37 2.15
N ILE A 115 -8.99 -4.79 1.00
CA ILE A 115 -7.63 -5.35 0.89
C ILE A 115 -6.63 -4.21 0.71
N ALA A 116 -5.56 -4.23 1.51
CA ALA A 116 -4.50 -3.24 1.44
C ALA A 116 -3.12 -3.84 1.74
N ILE A 117 -2.06 -3.06 1.48
CA ILE A 117 -0.67 -3.37 1.82
C ILE A 117 -0.14 -2.27 2.74
N ASP A 118 0.32 -2.64 3.92
CA ASP A 118 0.97 -1.73 4.87
C ASP A 118 2.47 -1.99 4.95
N ALA A 119 3.30 -0.99 4.61
CA ALA A 119 4.75 -1.09 4.62
C ALA A 119 5.43 -0.52 5.89
N ASP A 120 4.68 -0.02 6.87
CA ASP A 120 5.21 0.69 8.06
C ASP A 120 6.28 -0.13 8.83
N LYS A 121 6.06 -1.44 8.96
CA LYS A 121 6.94 -2.33 9.75
C LYS A 121 7.86 -3.20 8.90
N MET A 122 7.51 -3.40 7.63
CA MET A 122 8.23 -4.28 6.72
C MET A 122 7.88 -3.92 5.28
N GLY A 123 8.90 -3.90 4.42
CA GLY A 123 8.71 -3.57 3.02
C GLY A 123 10.03 -3.51 2.28
N ASN A 124 10.08 -2.68 1.25
CA ASN A 124 11.27 -2.37 0.49
C ASN A 124 11.47 -0.85 0.40
N GLU A 125 12.19 -0.35 -0.60
CA GLU A 125 12.52 1.07 -0.74
C GLU A 125 11.36 1.95 -1.21
N ALA A 126 10.21 1.34 -1.54
CA ALA A 126 9.05 1.98 -2.13
C ALA A 126 8.24 2.79 -1.10
#